data_AF-Q4TDN4-F1
#
_entry.id   AF-Q4TDN4-F1
#
_cell.length_a   1.000
_cell.length_b   1.000
_cell.length_c   1.000
_cell.angle_alpha   90.00
_cell.angle_beta   90.00
_cell.angle_gamma   90.00
#
_symmetry.space_group_name_H-M   'P 1'
#
loop_
_entity.id
_entity.type
_entity.pdbx_description
1 polymer ?
#
loop_
_entity_poly.entity_id
_entity_poly.type
_entity_poly.pdbx_seq_one_letter_code
_entity_poly.pdbx_strand_id
1 'polypeptide(L)'
;EIVELPDYNKISFTEQPAMRLDALVPDAPPQAVRLLRSFLLYPSQQRCPARQVGASARSAAGLPADGCRPPAALLHPYFFSAPLPAHHSELPAAHRAGRPPRQPRRLPADFSLDLPLESSLVDAALLRTPAACL
;
A
#
# COMPACT_ATOMS: atom_id res chain seq x y z
N GLU A 1 -37.88 8.92 8.43
CA GLU A 1 -37.49 8.32 9.71
C GLU A 1 -36.85 6.97 9.46
N ILE A 2 -35.56 6.79 9.82
CA ILE A 2 -34.91 5.48 9.92
C ILE A 2 -34.54 5.39 11.40
N VAL A 3 -35.40 4.73 12.17
CA VAL A 3 -35.42 4.81 13.65
C VAL A 3 -34.63 3.69 14.31
N GLU A 4 -34.23 2.65 13.58
CA GLU A 4 -33.46 1.56 14.16
C GLU A 4 -32.21 1.25 13.35
N LEU A 5 -31.07 1.18 14.06
CA LEU A 5 -29.84 0.65 13.49
C LEU A 5 -30.10 -0.80 13.05
N PRO A 6 -29.55 -1.23 11.90
CA PRO A 6 -29.64 -2.62 11.48
C PRO A 6 -29.11 -3.56 12.57
N ASP A 7 -29.83 -4.64 12.84
CA ASP A 7 -29.37 -5.68 13.77
C ASP A 7 -28.17 -6.41 13.18
N TYR A 8 -26.97 -5.96 13.55
CA TYR A 8 -25.68 -6.50 13.10
C TYR A 8 -25.43 -7.94 13.59
N ASN A 9 -26.27 -8.50 14.47
CA ASN A 9 -26.17 -9.91 14.88
C ASN A 9 -26.74 -10.89 13.83
N LYS A 10 -27.23 -10.40 12.69
CA LYS A 10 -27.78 -11.23 11.59
C LYS A 10 -26.77 -11.59 10.50
N ILE A 11 -25.54 -11.09 10.56
CA ILE A 11 -24.49 -11.48 9.61
C ILE A 11 -23.75 -12.73 10.12
N SER A 12 -24.31 -13.91 9.84
CA SER A 12 -23.58 -15.17 9.97
C SER A 12 -22.83 -15.47 8.67
N PHE A 13 -21.59 -15.97 8.79
CA PHE A 13 -20.84 -16.49 7.66
C PHE A 13 -21.11 -17.99 7.55
N THR A 14 -21.29 -18.48 6.33
CA THR A 14 -21.32 -19.91 6.08
C THR A 14 -19.94 -20.49 6.34
N GLU A 15 -19.89 -21.70 6.92
CA GLU A 15 -18.62 -22.40 7.09
C GLU A 15 -18.02 -22.71 5.72
N GLN A 16 -16.82 -22.20 5.46
CA GLN A 16 -16.05 -22.50 4.26
C GLN A 16 -14.80 -23.28 4.64
N PRO A 17 -14.51 -24.39 3.94
CA PRO A 17 -13.29 -25.15 4.19
C PRO A 17 -12.07 -24.31 3.86
N ALA A 18 -10.99 -24.50 4.62
CA ALA A 18 -9.74 -23.81 4.39
C ALA A 18 -9.17 -24.18 3.01
N MET A 19 -9.03 -23.19 2.13
CA MET A 19 -8.39 -23.38 0.84
C MET A 19 -6.89 -23.56 1.01
N ARG A 20 -6.30 -24.50 0.28
CA ARG A 20 -4.85 -24.73 0.30
C ARG A 20 -4.14 -23.58 -0.40
N LEU A 21 -3.23 -22.90 0.31
CA LEU A 21 -2.41 -21.83 -0.27
C LEU A 21 -1.54 -22.31 -1.43
N ASP A 22 -1.13 -23.57 -1.44
CA ASP A 22 -0.36 -24.18 -2.53
C ASP A 22 -1.15 -24.18 -3.87
N ALA A 23 -2.47 -24.31 -3.79
CA ALA A 23 -3.35 -24.30 -4.96
C ALA A 23 -3.69 -22.88 -5.44
N LEU A 24 -3.64 -21.91 -4.53
CA LEU A 24 -3.88 -20.50 -4.84
C LEU A 24 -2.70 -19.83 -5.56
N VAL A 25 -1.48 -20.23 -5.22
CA VAL A 25 -0.26 -19.68 -5.81
C VAL A 25 0.66 -20.83 -6.25
N PRO A 26 0.37 -21.45 -7.42
CA PRO A 26 1.13 -22.62 -7.89
C PRO A 26 2.59 -22.29 -8.23
N ASP A 27 2.87 -21.03 -8.59
CA ASP A 27 4.22 -20.59 -8.99
C ASP A 27 5.12 -20.22 -7.80
N ALA A 28 4.55 -20.19 -6.58
CA ALA A 28 5.32 -19.79 -5.40
C ALA A 28 6.23 -20.93 -4.92
N PRO A 29 7.49 -20.63 -4.52
CA PRO A 29 8.33 -21.63 -3.91
C PRO A 29 7.73 -22.07 -2.55
N PRO A 30 7.97 -23.32 -2.12
CA PRO A 30 7.38 -23.87 -0.90
C PRO A 30 7.76 -23.06 0.35
N GLN A 31 8.91 -22.39 0.33
CA GLN A 31 9.33 -21.49 1.41
C GLN A 31 8.45 -20.24 1.50
N ALA A 32 8.03 -19.66 0.37
CA ALA A 32 7.13 -18.51 0.35
C ALA A 32 5.75 -18.89 0.91
N VAL A 33 5.23 -20.06 0.52
CA VAL A 33 3.93 -20.53 1.01
C VAL A 33 3.95 -20.77 2.52
N ARG A 34 5.05 -21.32 3.05
CA ARG A 34 5.25 -21.46 4.51
C ARG A 34 5.23 -20.10 5.23
N LEU A 35 5.90 -19.09 4.67
CA LEU A 35 5.87 -17.74 5.21
C LEU A 35 4.44 -17.16 5.17
N LEU A 36 3.72 -17.35 4.06
CA LEU A 36 2.35 -16.87 3.88
C LEU A 36 1.38 -17.45 4.92
N ARG A 37 1.52 -18.75 5.26
CA ARG A 37 0.74 -19.40 6.32
C ARG A 37 0.93 -18.74 7.69
N SER A 38 2.10 -18.17 7.96
CA SER A 38 2.39 -17.49 9.23
C SER A 38 1.78 -16.09 9.34
N PHE A 39 1.42 -15.47 8.21
CA PHE A 39 0.75 -14.16 8.17
C PHE A 39 -0.77 -14.28 8.19
N LEU A 40 -1.31 -15.28 7.49
CA LEU A 40 -2.74 -15.47 7.30
C LEU A 40 -3.37 -16.35 8.40
N LEU A 41 -3.06 -16.04 9.66
CA LEU A 41 -3.68 -16.66 10.83
C LEU A 41 -4.79 -15.75 11.38
N TYR A 42 -5.95 -16.34 11.65
CA TYR A 42 -7.08 -15.63 12.26
C TYR A 42 -6.75 -15.09 13.67
N PRO A 43 -6.08 -15.86 14.56
CA PRO A 43 -5.63 -15.34 15.84
C PRO A 43 -4.54 -14.28 15.65
N SER A 44 -4.86 -13.04 15.97
CA SER A 44 -3.98 -11.90 15.72
C SER A 44 -2.63 -11.99 16.44
N GLN A 45 -2.61 -12.62 17.61
CA GLN A 45 -1.42 -12.79 18.46
C GLN A 45 -0.44 -13.85 17.94
N GLN A 46 -0.93 -14.80 17.12
CA GLN A 46 -0.11 -15.86 16.55
C GLN A 46 0.53 -15.45 15.22
N ARG A 47 0.15 -14.30 14.66
CA ARG A 47 0.72 -13.79 13.41
C ARG A 47 2.20 -13.45 13.59
N CYS A 48 2.97 -13.76 12.55
CA CYS A 48 4.40 -13.47 12.52
C CYS A 48 4.67 -11.95 12.44
N PRO A 49 5.41 -11.34 13.39
CA PRO A 49 5.80 -9.94 13.30
C PRO A 49 6.96 -9.74 12.31
N ALA A 50 7.08 -8.53 11.76
CA ALA A 50 8.17 -8.19 10.85
C ALA A 50 9.54 -8.02 11.53
N ARG A 51 9.56 -7.65 12.82
CA ARG A 51 10.73 -7.07 13.52
C ARG A 51 12.00 -7.92 13.42
N GLN A 52 13.06 -7.37 12.85
CA GLN A 52 14.43 -7.83 13.12
C GLN A 52 14.71 -7.70 14.62
N VAL A 53 15.25 -8.75 15.24
CA VAL A 53 15.65 -8.75 16.65
C VAL A 53 16.82 -7.78 16.83
N GLY A 54 16.54 -6.48 16.96
CA GLY A 54 17.57 -5.44 17.02
C GLY A 54 17.11 -3.99 17.21
N ALA A 55 15.86 -3.64 16.87
CA ALA A 55 15.36 -2.27 17.03
C ALA A 55 14.44 -2.13 18.25
N SER A 56 15.04 -1.85 19.42
CA SER A 56 14.38 -1.35 20.63
C SER A 56 13.22 -2.20 21.20
N ALA A 57 13.57 -3.18 22.05
CA ALA A 57 12.69 -3.71 23.09
C ALA A 57 13.56 -4.19 24.25
N ARG A 58 14.26 -3.26 24.89
CA ARG A 58 14.60 -3.44 26.31
C ARG A 58 13.31 -3.14 27.07
N SER A 59 12.90 -4.09 27.91
CA SER A 59 11.69 -4.06 28.75
C SER A 59 10.37 -4.37 28.04
N ALA A 60 10.00 -5.65 28.08
CA ALA A 60 8.68 -6.06 28.52
C ALA A 60 8.85 -7.44 29.16
N ALA A 61 8.90 -7.43 30.49
CA ALA A 61 8.76 -8.60 31.33
C ALA A 61 7.45 -9.34 31.00
N GLY A 62 7.49 -10.67 31.03
CA GLY A 62 6.32 -11.52 30.81
C GLY A 62 6.54 -12.53 29.69
N LEU A 63 7.31 -13.57 29.98
CA LEU A 63 7.39 -14.79 29.17
C LEU A 63 6.11 -15.63 29.41
N PRO A 64 5.27 -15.91 28.41
CA PRO A 64 4.42 -17.09 28.44
C PRO A 64 5.27 -18.34 28.10
N ALA A 65 5.07 -19.40 28.87
CA ALA A 65 5.86 -20.64 28.87
C ALA A 65 5.62 -21.57 27.66
N ASP A 66 4.68 -21.25 26.77
CA ASP A 66 4.44 -22.02 25.54
C ASP A 66 5.29 -21.45 24.41
N GLY A 67 6.57 -21.84 24.44
CA GLY A 67 7.68 -21.35 23.62
C GLY A 67 7.59 -21.66 22.13
N CYS A 68 6.67 -21.02 21.42
CA CYS A 68 6.74 -20.87 19.96
C CYS A 68 6.42 -19.44 19.56
N ARG A 69 7.34 -18.51 19.87
CA ARG A 69 7.32 -17.20 19.21
C ARG A 69 7.62 -17.45 17.71
N PRO A 70 6.72 -17.05 16.79
CA PRO A 70 7.01 -17.19 15.37
C PRO A 70 8.31 -16.42 15.06
N PRO A 71 9.27 -17.02 14.34
CA PRO A 71 10.50 -16.35 13.96
C PRO A 71 10.13 -15.09 13.21
N ALA A 72 10.81 -13.97 13.47
CA ALA A 72 10.51 -12.73 12.78
C ALA A 72 10.52 -12.91 11.26
N ALA A 73 9.56 -12.30 10.58
CA ALA A 73 9.34 -12.53 9.16
C ALA A 73 10.58 -12.20 8.31
N LEU A 74 11.29 -11.13 8.66
CA LEU A 74 12.51 -10.70 7.96
C LEU A 74 13.70 -11.65 8.16
N LEU A 75 13.62 -12.59 9.10
CA LEU A 75 14.62 -13.63 9.32
C LEU A 75 14.25 -14.94 8.60
N HIS A 76 13.14 -14.97 7.85
CA HIS A 76 12.68 -16.18 7.19
C HIS A 76 13.61 -16.57 6.02
N PRO A 77 13.90 -17.87 5.82
CA PRO A 77 14.80 -18.37 4.76
C PRO A 77 14.49 -17.85 3.37
N TYR A 78 13.21 -17.60 3.08
CA TYR A 78 12.72 -17.04 1.81
C TYR A 78 13.49 -15.78 1.35
N PHE A 79 13.93 -14.92 2.27
CA PHE A 79 14.67 -13.70 1.91
C PHE A 79 16.16 -13.92 1.64
N PHE A 80 16.70 -15.08 2.03
CA PHE A 80 18.12 -15.42 1.93
C PHE A 80 18.39 -16.58 0.96
N SER A 81 17.35 -17.28 0.52
CA SER A 81 17.41 -18.30 -0.52
C SER A 81 17.31 -17.68 -1.91
N ALA A 82 17.98 -18.27 -2.90
CA ALA A 82 17.72 -17.93 -4.29
C ALA A 82 16.26 -18.29 -4.68
N PRO A 83 15.56 -17.48 -5.50
CA PRO A 83 16.01 -16.21 -6.06
C PRO A 83 16.01 -15.09 -5.01
N LEU A 84 17.10 -14.34 -4.95
CA LEU A 84 17.16 -13.17 -4.07
C LEU A 84 16.23 -12.07 -4.59
N PRO A 85 15.74 -11.18 -3.70
CA PRO A 85 14.97 -10.01 -4.12
C PRO A 85 15.69 -9.23 -5.23
N ALA A 86 14.96 -8.92 -6.29
CA ALA A 86 15.48 -8.15 -7.42
C ALA A 86 16.02 -6.80 -6.96
N HIS A 87 17.05 -6.31 -7.64
CA HIS A 87 17.50 -4.94 -7.43
C HIS A 87 16.42 -3.97 -7.93
N HIS A 88 16.20 -2.86 -7.22
CA HIS A 88 15.09 -1.93 -7.52
C HIS A 88 15.11 -1.37 -8.95
N SER A 89 16.27 -1.34 -9.61
CA SER A 89 16.41 -0.91 -11.01
C SER A 89 15.90 -1.93 -12.03
N GLU A 90 15.78 -3.20 -11.66
CA GLU A 90 15.29 -4.29 -12.51
C GLU A 90 13.76 -4.38 -12.50
N LEU A 91 13.12 -3.78 -11.50
CA LEU A 91 11.67 -3.77 -11.40
C LEU A 91 11.06 -2.94 -12.52
N PRO A 92 9.97 -3.41 -13.17
CA PRO A 92 9.27 -2.65 -14.19
C PRO A 92 8.83 -1.29 -13.63
N ALA A 93 9.46 -0.20 -14.10
CA ALA A 93 8.98 1.13 -13.78
C ALA A 93 7.61 1.30 -14.41
N ALA A 94 6.60 1.63 -13.58
CA ALA A 94 5.31 2.04 -14.10
C ALA A 94 5.52 3.27 -14.99
N HIS A 95 5.52 3.07 -16.30
CA HIS A 95 5.46 4.15 -17.27
C HIS A 95 4.09 4.76 -17.08
N ARG A 96 4.02 5.89 -16.37
CA ARG A 96 2.82 6.72 -16.35
C ARG A 96 2.56 7.15 -17.79
N ALA A 97 1.80 6.34 -18.53
CA ALA A 97 1.28 6.71 -19.84
C ALA A 97 0.57 8.05 -19.67
N GLY A 98 1.16 9.11 -20.21
CA GLY A 98 0.55 10.43 -20.22
C GLY A 98 1.14 11.50 -19.30
N ARG A 99 2.37 11.35 -18.74
CA ARG A 99 3.11 12.59 -18.45
C ARG A 99 4.00 12.92 -19.66
N PRO A 100 3.63 13.90 -20.51
CA PRO A 100 4.61 14.47 -21.42
C PRO A 100 5.82 14.89 -20.60
N PRO A 101 7.03 14.97 -21.20
CA PRO A 101 8.16 15.54 -20.52
C PRO A 101 7.65 16.84 -19.89
N ARG A 102 7.80 16.95 -18.57
CA ARG A 102 7.84 18.27 -17.98
C ARG A 102 9.10 18.89 -18.60
N GLN A 103 8.95 19.44 -19.80
CA GLN A 103 9.49 20.77 -20.01
C GLN A 103 9.12 21.51 -18.72
N PRO A 104 10.06 22.20 -18.06
CA PRO A 104 9.63 23.27 -17.20
C PRO A 104 8.74 24.10 -18.11
N ARG A 105 7.41 23.93 -17.98
CA ARG A 105 6.45 24.89 -18.48
C ARG A 105 6.85 26.10 -17.67
N ARG A 106 7.73 26.92 -18.25
CA ARG A 106 7.57 28.36 -18.12
C ARG A 106 6.10 28.54 -18.45
N LEU A 107 5.30 28.71 -17.40
CA LEU A 107 3.97 29.27 -17.54
C LEU A 107 4.16 30.45 -18.51
N PRO A 108 3.22 30.67 -19.45
CA PRO A 108 3.14 31.99 -20.10
C PRO A 108 3.39 33.02 -19.00
N ALA A 109 4.29 33.96 -19.24
CA ALA A 109 4.93 34.80 -18.22
C ALA A 109 3.97 35.74 -17.47
N ASP A 110 2.68 35.44 -17.53
CA ASP A 110 1.56 36.30 -17.24
C ASP A 110 1.01 36.01 -15.84
N PHE A 111 1.28 34.83 -15.25
CA PHE A 111 0.78 34.49 -13.92
C PHE A 111 1.91 33.97 -13.02
N SER A 112 2.48 34.89 -12.25
CA SER A 112 3.49 34.61 -11.23
C SER A 112 2.85 34.61 -9.84
N LEU A 113 3.12 33.58 -9.04
CA LEU A 113 2.57 33.40 -7.68
C LEU A 113 3.32 34.20 -6.61
N ASP A 114 4.51 34.69 -6.94
CA ASP A 114 5.39 35.45 -6.04
C ASP A 114 5.20 36.96 -6.17
N LEU A 115 4.35 37.41 -7.10
CA LEU A 115 4.03 38.81 -7.33
C LEU A 115 2.60 39.12 -6.87
N PRO A 116 2.33 40.35 -6.42
CA PRO A 116 1.00 40.77 -5.97
C PRO A 116 -0.04 40.54 -7.06
N LEU A 117 -1.23 40.07 -6.64
CA LEU A 117 -2.30 39.54 -7.51
C LEU A 117 -2.69 40.51 -8.61
N GLU A 118 -2.63 41.81 -8.32
CA GLU A 118 -2.98 42.92 -9.20
C GLU A 118 -2.13 42.94 -10.48
N SER A 119 -0.89 42.41 -10.42
CA SER A 119 0.01 42.31 -11.58
C SER A 119 -0.30 41.13 -12.52
N SER A 120 -1.16 40.22 -12.07
CA SER A 120 -1.49 38.94 -12.67
C SER A 120 -2.96 38.90 -13.15
N LEU A 121 -3.76 39.93 -12.83
CA LEU A 121 -5.17 39.99 -13.23
C LEU A 121 -5.30 40.38 -14.72
N VAL A 122 -5.92 39.48 -15.49
CA VAL A 122 -6.33 39.77 -16.88
C VAL A 122 -7.56 40.67 -16.88
N ASP A 123 -7.55 41.68 -17.74
CA ASP A 123 -8.64 42.66 -17.85
C ASP A 123 -9.95 41.99 -18.28
N ALA A 124 -11.00 42.12 -17.47
CA ALA A 124 -12.27 41.41 -17.64
C ALA A 124 -13.00 41.80 -18.94
N ALA A 125 -12.69 42.96 -19.50
CA ALA A 125 -13.22 43.39 -20.80
C ALA A 125 -12.76 42.49 -21.96
N LEU A 126 -11.57 41.89 -21.86
CA LEU A 126 -11.01 41.00 -22.89
C LEU A 126 -11.62 39.59 -22.86
N LEU A 127 -12.24 39.20 -21.74
CA LEU A 127 -12.92 37.91 -21.59
C LEU A 127 -14.34 37.92 -22.16
N ARG A 128 -14.86 39.08 -22.60
CA ARG A 128 -16.15 39.19 -23.28
C ARG A 128 -16.02 38.87 -24.76
N THR A 129 -15.56 37.67 -25.10
CA THR A 129 -15.81 37.13 -26.44
C THR A 129 -17.25 36.60 -26.48
N PRO A 130 -18.18 37.17 -27.27
CA PRO A 130 -19.43 36.48 -27.56
C PRO A 130 -19.06 35.22 -28.34
N ALA A 131 -19.43 34.06 -27.80
CA ALA A 131 -19.26 32.78 -28.47
C ALA A 131 -20.07 32.80 -29.78
N ALA A 132 -19.40 33.13 -30.89
CA ALA A 132 -19.89 32.90 -32.24
C ALA A 132 -19.01 31.79 -32.83
N CYS A 133 -19.35 30.55 -32.48
CA CYS A 133 -18.94 29.39 -33.26
C CYS A 133 -19.90 29.30 -34.45
N LEU A 134 -19.41 29.63 -35.65
CA LEU A 134 -19.87 29.07 -36.92
C LEU A 134 -18.66 28.42 -37.59
#